data_AF-A0A820DHJ2-F1
#
_entry.id   AF-A0A820DHJ2-F1
#
_cell.length_a   1.000
_cell.length_b   1.000
_cell.length_c   1.000
_cell.angle_alpha   90.00
_cell.angle_beta   90.00
_cell.angle_gamma   90.00
#
_symmetry.space_group_name_H-M   'P 1'
#
loop_
_entity.id
_entity.type
_entity.pdbx_description
1 polymer ?
#
loop_
_entity_poly.entity_id
_entity_poly.type
_entity_poly.pdbx_seq_one_letter_code
_entity_poly.pdbx_strand_id
1 'polypeptide(L)'
;MLSTGDVQNYLRKLQTELRFIKFRDVDYKSLQTGNPCELLKIYHYVFLDFNPLFAKNLLDKCNCDFYGKTDSHFIDTMYKTLRDHFSYKPPITKEQFFTTGFAERKLQMACDVITLVRQECKDINMIQQQQQQKRPGSNSARLANGIKEKKRISSSTQQAQVSNVFHPLRDMSLETTNHDIEEFATIQQHQGNHHLTM
;
A
#
# COMPACT_ATOMS: atom_id res chain seq x y z
N MET A 1 22.26 31.23 -3.60
CA MET A 1 21.51 30.96 -2.35
C MET A 1 20.37 30.01 -2.71
N LEU A 2 20.32 28.82 -2.11
CA LEU A 2 19.16 27.93 -2.22
C LEU A 2 18.01 28.60 -1.45
N SER A 3 16.95 29.01 -2.14
CA SER A 3 15.79 29.57 -1.47
C SER A 3 15.08 28.43 -0.75
N THR A 4 15.15 28.41 0.58
CA THR A 4 14.42 27.46 1.44
C THR A 4 12.90 27.43 1.18
N GLY A 5 12.38 28.41 0.42
CA GLY A 5 10.98 28.49 0.01
C GLY A 5 10.48 27.27 -0.77
N ASP A 6 11.30 26.67 -1.63
CA ASP A 6 10.87 25.56 -2.48
C ASP A 6 10.71 24.25 -1.69
N VAL A 7 11.64 23.96 -0.78
CA VAL A 7 11.55 22.81 0.15
C VAL A 7 10.26 22.83 0.97
N GLN A 8 9.92 23.99 1.55
CA GLN A 8 8.72 24.12 2.37
C GLN A 8 7.43 23.98 1.54
N ASN A 9 7.44 24.45 0.29
CA ASN A 9 6.32 24.29 -0.61
C ASN A 9 6.05 22.79 -0.92
N TYR A 10 7.11 22.06 -1.30
CA TYR A 10 7.00 20.62 -1.55
C TYR A 10 6.63 19.84 -0.30
N LEU A 11 7.09 20.24 0.89
CA LEU A 11 6.72 19.59 2.14
C LEU A 11 5.21 19.71 2.44
N ARG A 12 4.63 20.91 2.24
CA ARG A 12 3.17 21.11 2.41
C ARG A 12 2.37 20.29 1.40
N LYS A 13 2.82 20.24 0.15
CA LYS A 13 2.22 19.41 -0.89
C LYS A 13 2.28 17.93 -0.50
N LEU A 14 3.45 17.45 -0.11
CA LEU A 14 3.68 16.08 0.34
C LEU A 14 2.78 15.71 1.52
N GLN A 15 2.68 16.58 2.54
CA GLN A 15 1.79 16.35 3.68
C GLN A 15 0.33 16.13 3.26
N THR A 16 -0.14 16.86 2.25
CA THR A 16 -1.50 16.73 1.73
C THR A 16 -1.70 15.39 1.03
N GLU A 17 -0.74 14.98 0.21
CA GLU A 17 -0.76 13.67 -0.47
C GLU A 17 -0.66 12.50 0.52
N LEU A 18 0.19 12.60 1.54
CA LEU A 18 0.34 11.57 2.59
C LEU A 18 -0.96 11.37 3.39
N ARG A 19 -1.69 12.45 3.69
CA ARG A 19 -3.02 12.37 4.31
C ARG A 19 -4.03 11.65 3.41
N PHE A 20 -3.96 11.88 2.09
CA PHE A 20 -4.85 11.24 1.14
C PHE A 20 -4.62 9.72 1.09
N ILE A 21 -3.35 9.30 1.05
CA ILE A 21 -2.99 7.88 1.08
C ILE A 21 -3.06 7.26 2.48
N LYS A 22 -3.42 8.04 3.51
CA LYS A 22 -3.57 7.62 4.92
C LYS A 22 -2.25 7.16 5.58
N PHE A 23 -1.11 7.62 5.10
CA PHE A 23 0.18 7.39 5.74
C PHE A 23 0.39 8.37 6.91
N ARG A 24 0.68 7.85 8.12
CA ARG A 24 0.75 8.66 9.35
C ARG A 24 2.13 8.73 10.01
N ASP A 25 2.98 7.75 9.77
CA ASP A 25 4.31 7.64 10.40
C ASP A 25 5.34 8.45 9.61
N VAL A 26 5.36 9.76 9.83
CA VAL A 26 6.21 10.70 9.07
C VAL A 26 6.95 11.65 10.00
N ASP A 27 8.28 11.61 9.98
CA ASP A 27 9.13 12.64 10.57
C ASP A 27 9.47 13.73 9.55
N TYR A 28 8.67 14.80 9.58
CA TYR A 28 8.83 15.96 8.71
C TYR A 28 10.17 16.70 8.90
N LYS A 29 10.83 16.58 10.06
CA LYS A 29 12.14 17.21 10.28
C LYS A 29 13.21 16.47 9.47
N SER A 30 13.19 15.14 9.52
CA SER A 30 14.08 14.29 8.72
C SER A 30 13.84 14.43 7.21
N LEU A 31 12.60 14.69 6.79
CA LEU A 31 12.30 15.01 5.39
C LEU A 31 12.91 16.34 4.94
N GLN A 32 12.87 17.37 5.78
CA GLN A 32 13.45 18.69 5.47
C GLN A 32 14.97 18.63 5.31
N THR A 33 15.66 17.74 6.03
CA THR A 33 17.11 17.52 5.90
C THR A 33 17.47 16.63 4.70
N GLY A 34 16.47 16.04 4.03
CA GLY A 34 16.68 15.13 2.90
C GLY A 34 17.18 13.75 3.33
N ASN A 35 16.78 13.28 4.52
CA ASN A 35 17.13 11.96 5.01
C ASN A 35 16.49 10.86 4.13
N PRO A 36 17.28 9.90 3.60
CA PRO A 36 16.75 8.82 2.76
C PRO A 36 15.79 7.87 3.49
N CYS A 37 16.04 7.57 4.77
CA CYS A 37 15.29 6.56 5.51
C CYS A 37 13.80 6.92 5.60
N GLU A 38 13.50 8.19 5.80
CA GLU A 38 12.12 8.67 5.95
C GLU A 38 11.36 8.63 4.61
N LEU A 39 12.04 8.97 3.51
CA LEU A 39 11.48 8.84 2.17
C LEU A 39 11.29 7.38 1.77
N LEU A 40 12.19 6.51 2.19
CA LEU A 40 12.12 5.09 1.89
C LEU A 40 10.86 4.46 2.51
N LYS A 41 10.54 4.78 3.77
CA LYS A 41 9.28 4.35 4.42
C LYS A 41 8.06 4.75 3.60
N ILE A 42 8.04 6.01 3.13
CA ILE A 42 6.95 6.53 2.30
C ILE A 42 6.85 5.72 1.01
N TYR A 43 7.96 5.47 0.32
CA TYR A 43 7.94 4.72 -0.94
C TYR A 43 7.53 3.26 -0.75
N HIS A 44 8.01 2.58 0.31
CA HIS A 44 7.56 1.23 0.62
C HIS A 44 6.05 1.19 0.78
N TYR A 45 5.49 2.09 1.58
CA TYR A 45 4.05 2.18 1.77
C TYR A 45 3.30 2.43 0.45
N VAL A 46 3.78 3.37 -0.37
CA VAL A 46 3.12 3.75 -1.64
C VAL A 46 3.11 2.60 -2.66
N PHE A 47 4.21 1.84 -2.76
CA PHE A 47 4.34 0.78 -3.77
C PHE A 47 3.78 -0.57 -3.31
N LEU A 48 3.80 -0.86 -2.01
CA LEU A 48 3.43 -2.18 -1.47
C LEU A 48 2.08 -2.18 -0.75
N ASP A 49 1.84 -1.19 0.12
CA ASP A 49 0.72 -1.23 1.07
C ASP A 49 -0.49 -0.39 0.65
N PHE A 50 -0.29 0.64 -0.18
CA PHE A 50 -1.34 1.59 -0.52
C PHE A 50 -2.49 0.94 -1.31
N ASN A 51 -2.18 0.08 -2.28
CA ASN A 51 -3.19 -0.65 -3.04
C ASN A 51 -2.65 -2.04 -3.46
N PRO A 52 -3.23 -3.14 -2.96
CA PRO A 52 -2.72 -4.49 -3.24
C PRO A 52 -2.83 -4.89 -4.72
N LEU A 53 -3.82 -4.34 -5.44
CA LEU A 53 -3.98 -4.59 -6.88
C LEU A 53 -2.91 -3.90 -7.71
N PHE A 54 -2.46 -2.73 -7.27
CA PHE A 54 -1.36 -2.01 -7.89
C PHE A 54 -0.04 -2.77 -7.71
N ALA A 55 0.28 -3.18 -6.47
CA ALA A 55 1.46 -3.99 -6.18
C ALA A 55 1.48 -5.30 -6.99
N LYS A 56 0.34 -5.98 -7.07
CA LYS A 56 0.20 -7.19 -7.90
C LYS A 56 0.41 -6.90 -9.40
N ASN A 57 -0.18 -5.83 -9.94
CA ASN A 57 0.00 -5.47 -11.34
C ASN A 57 1.45 -5.13 -11.68
N LEU A 58 2.18 -4.49 -10.77
CA LEU A 58 3.61 -4.24 -10.93
C LEU A 58 4.40 -5.55 -10.99
N LEU A 59 4.05 -6.55 -10.19
CA LEU A 59 4.72 -7.84 -10.27
C LEU A 59 4.36 -8.57 -11.58
N ASP A 60 3.07 -8.68 -11.89
CA ASP A 60 2.57 -9.52 -12.98
C ASP A 60 2.84 -8.93 -14.38
N LYS A 61 2.72 -7.60 -14.54
CA LYS A 61 2.82 -6.94 -15.86
C LYS A 61 4.17 -6.27 -16.07
N CYS A 62 4.71 -5.69 -15.01
CA CYS A 62 5.95 -4.91 -15.06
C CYS A 62 7.17 -5.77 -14.73
N ASN A 63 6.95 -6.99 -14.22
CA ASN A 63 8.01 -7.89 -13.74
C ASN A 63 8.93 -7.19 -12.72
N CYS A 64 8.34 -6.27 -11.93
CA CYS A 64 9.04 -5.43 -10.98
C CYS A 64 8.83 -5.98 -9.57
N ASP A 65 9.86 -6.62 -9.03
CA ASP A 65 9.84 -7.16 -7.68
C ASP A 65 10.35 -6.13 -6.67
N PHE A 66 9.45 -5.67 -5.81
CA PHE A 66 9.74 -4.71 -4.74
C PHE A 66 10.04 -5.39 -3.39
N TYR A 67 9.98 -6.73 -3.31
CA TYR A 67 10.28 -7.51 -2.09
C TYR A 67 11.78 -7.85 -1.95
N GLY A 68 12.65 -7.09 -2.61
CA GLY A 68 14.10 -7.27 -2.50
C GLY A 68 14.62 -7.10 -1.07
N LYS A 69 15.72 -7.79 -0.76
CA LYS A 69 16.30 -7.84 0.60
C LYS A 69 16.99 -6.55 1.07
N THR A 70 17.13 -5.55 0.19
CA THR A 70 17.86 -4.31 0.50
C THR A 70 17.17 -3.08 -0.06
N ASP A 71 17.27 -1.97 0.65
CA ASP A 71 16.76 -0.66 0.25
C ASP A 71 17.34 -0.21 -1.11
N SER A 72 18.61 -0.55 -1.34
CA SER A 72 19.30 -0.27 -2.60
C SER A 72 18.64 -0.98 -3.78
N HIS A 73 18.19 -2.23 -3.61
CA HIS A 73 17.43 -2.94 -4.63
C HIS A 73 16.05 -2.32 -4.82
N PHE A 74 15.37 -1.97 -3.73
CA PHE A 74 14.05 -1.33 -3.79
C PHE A 74 14.09 -0.03 -4.62
N ILE A 75 15.07 0.84 -4.39
CA ILE A 75 15.22 2.10 -5.15
C ILE A 75 15.58 1.84 -6.62
N ASP A 76 16.37 0.80 -6.90
CA ASP A 76 16.71 0.39 -8.27
C ASP A 76 15.46 -0.01 -9.05
N THR A 77 14.66 -0.92 -8.46
CA THR A 77 13.40 -1.36 -9.01
C THR A 77 12.44 -0.18 -9.16
N MET A 78 12.32 0.69 -8.15
CA MET A 78 11.49 1.89 -8.23
C MET A 78 11.89 2.77 -9.40
N TYR A 79 13.18 3.04 -9.61
CA TYR A 79 13.66 3.90 -10.69
C TYR A 79 13.43 3.26 -12.06
N LYS A 80 13.59 1.95 -12.16
CA LYS A 80 13.25 1.20 -13.37
C LYS A 80 11.75 1.30 -13.67
N THR A 81 10.89 1.04 -12.68
CA THR A 81 9.43 1.15 -12.82
C THR A 81 8.99 2.55 -13.23
N LEU A 82 9.57 3.60 -12.61
CA LEU A 82 9.27 4.98 -12.95
C LEU A 82 9.60 5.31 -14.41
N ARG A 83 10.74 4.82 -14.93
CA ARG A 83 11.13 5.05 -16.32
C ARG A 83 10.31 4.23 -17.30
N ASP A 84 10.14 2.94 -17.03
CA ASP A 84 9.60 1.99 -17.99
C ASP A 84 8.07 2.04 -18.04
N HIS A 85 7.41 2.26 -16.89
CA HIS A 85 5.94 2.27 -16.80
C HIS A 85 5.35 3.67 -16.74
N PHE A 86 5.95 4.55 -15.94
CA PHE A 86 5.43 5.91 -15.78
C PHE A 86 6.05 6.92 -16.75
N SER A 87 7.04 6.52 -17.55
CA SER A 87 7.83 7.43 -18.41
C SER A 87 8.37 8.65 -17.65
N TYR A 88 8.58 8.50 -16.33
CA TYR A 88 9.06 9.53 -15.43
C TYR A 88 10.56 9.35 -15.20
N LYS A 89 11.31 10.44 -15.40
CA LYS A 89 12.76 10.47 -15.14
C LYS A 89 13.03 11.03 -13.74
N PRO A 90 13.56 10.22 -12.80
CA PRO A 90 13.91 10.70 -11.47
C PRO A 90 14.90 11.88 -11.54
N PRO A 91 14.69 12.96 -10.74
CA PRO A 91 15.52 14.17 -10.77
C PRO A 91 16.87 14.02 -10.05
N ILE A 92 17.10 12.89 -9.38
CA ILE A 92 18.31 12.55 -8.64
C ILE A 92 18.76 11.12 -8.97
N THR A 93 20.04 10.85 -8.81
CA THR A 93 20.59 9.49 -8.96
C THR A 93 20.36 8.66 -7.69
N LYS A 94 20.53 7.34 -7.81
CA LYS A 94 20.48 6.40 -6.68
C LYS A 94 21.44 6.80 -5.56
N GLU A 95 22.67 7.15 -5.91
CA GLU A 95 23.70 7.59 -4.96
C GLU A 95 23.29 8.88 -4.23
N GLN A 96 22.72 9.84 -4.97
CA GLN A 96 22.19 11.08 -4.41
C GLN A 96 20.96 10.83 -3.52
N PHE A 97 20.18 9.79 -3.81
CA PHE A 97 19.08 9.39 -2.95
C PHE A 97 19.58 8.96 -1.57
N PHE A 98 20.59 8.08 -1.49
CA PHE A 98 21.13 7.59 -0.22
C PHE A 98 22.03 8.59 0.53
N THR A 99 22.39 9.71 -0.10
CA THR A 99 23.17 10.78 0.53
C THR A 99 22.26 11.76 1.27
N THR A 100 22.56 12.13 2.51
CA THR A 100 21.83 13.20 3.22
C THR A 100 21.99 14.54 2.48
N GLY A 101 20.88 15.20 2.17
CA GLY A 101 20.84 16.40 1.31
C GLY A 101 19.87 16.26 0.16
N PHE A 102 19.97 17.14 -0.85
CA PHE A 102 19.07 17.19 -2.02
C PHE A 102 17.57 17.19 -1.65
N ALA A 103 17.22 17.75 -0.49
CA ALA A 103 15.90 17.64 0.11
C ALA A 103 14.79 18.09 -0.85
N GLU A 104 14.98 19.22 -1.52
CA GLU A 104 14.02 19.75 -2.50
C GLU A 104 13.70 18.76 -3.62
N ARG A 105 14.72 18.26 -4.32
CA ARG A 105 14.53 17.32 -5.44
C ARG A 105 13.94 15.99 -4.97
N LYS A 106 14.31 15.54 -3.77
CA LYS A 106 13.75 14.34 -3.15
C LYS A 106 12.27 14.50 -2.81
N LEU A 107 11.88 15.64 -2.24
CA LEU A 107 10.49 15.96 -1.91
C LEU A 107 9.65 16.16 -3.17
N GLN A 108 10.21 16.80 -4.20
CA GLN A 108 9.58 16.90 -5.51
C GLN A 108 9.31 15.51 -6.08
N MET A 109 10.34 14.65 -6.11
CA MET A 109 10.20 13.26 -6.57
C MET A 109 9.13 12.51 -5.78
N ALA A 110 9.09 12.65 -4.45
CA ALA A 110 8.07 11.99 -3.62
C ALA A 110 6.65 12.43 -3.98
N CYS A 111 6.43 13.74 -4.17
CA CYS A 111 5.14 14.28 -4.58
C CYS A 111 4.71 13.73 -5.95
N ASP A 112 5.63 13.70 -6.91
CA ASP A 112 5.36 13.22 -8.27
C ASP A 112 5.03 11.73 -8.26
N VAL A 113 5.83 10.92 -7.56
CA VAL A 113 5.63 9.47 -7.42
C VAL A 113 4.27 9.15 -6.80
N ILE A 114 3.89 9.80 -5.70
CA ILE A 114 2.58 9.57 -5.07
C ILE A 114 1.44 9.93 -6.04
N THR A 115 1.59 11.02 -6.79
CA THR A 115 0.59 11.44 -7.78
C THR A 115 0.44 10.42 -8.90
N LEU A 116 1.56 9.92 -9.43
CA LEU A 116 1.60 8.91 -10.50
C LEU A 116 0.96 7.59 -10.05
N VAL A 117 1.36 7.07 -8.89
CA VAL A 117 0.81 5.82 -8.34
C VAL A 117 -0.67 5.96 -8.05
N ARG A 118 -1.11 7.11 -7.53
CA ARG A 118 -2.52 7.38 -7.28
C ARG A 118 -3.35 7.40 -8.56
N GLN A 119 -2.81 7.98 -9.64
CA GLN A 119 -3.49 8.00 -10.92
C GLN A 119 -3.65 6.57 -11.46
N GLU A 120 -2.58 5.78 -11.44
CA GLU A 120 -2.62 4.39 -11.88
C GLU A 120 -3.58 3.54 -11.04
N CYS A 121 -3.60 3.73 -9.72
CA CYS A 121 -4.56 3.06 -8.84
C CYS A 121 -6.02 3.37 -9.20
N LYS A 122 -6.33 4.60 -9.61
CA LYS A 122 -7.69 4.96 -10.06
C LYS A 122 -8.04 4.25 -11.36
N ASP A 123 -7.09 4.21 -12.29
CA ASP A 123 -7.29 3.59 -13.60
C ASP A 123 -7.50 2.07 -13.47
N ILE A 124 -6.74 1.41 -12.61
CA ILE A 124 -6.93 -0.01 -12.24
C ILE A 124 -8.34 -0.24 -11.66
N ASN A 125 -8.75 0.59 -10.70
CA ASN A 125 -10.06 0.46 -10.04
C ASN A 125 -11.22 0.70 -11.03
N MET A 126 -11.05 1.61 -11.99
CA MET A 126 -12.06 1.86 -13.03
C MET A 126 -12.20 0.65 -13.96
N ILE A 127 -11.08 0.06 -14.39
CA ILE A 127 -11.08 -1.13 -15.24
C ILE A 127 -11.73 -2.32 -14.53
N GLN A 128 -11.47 -2.51 -13.24
CA GLN A 128 -12.11 -3.60 -12.47
C GLN A 128 -13.63 -3.43 -12.35
N GLN A 129 -14.12 -2.21 -12.13
CA GLN A 129 -15.56 -1.93 -12.06
C GLN A 129 -16.26 -2.23 -13.40
N GLN A 130 -15.62 -1.89 -14.53
CA GLN A 130 -16.17 -2.20 -15.86
C GLN A 130 -16.22 -3.70 -16.16
N GLN A 131 -15.26 -4.49 -15.65
CA GLN A 131 -15.26 -5.95 -15.82
C GLN A 131 -16.36 -6.64 -14.99
N GLN A 132 -16.73 -6.10 -13.82
CA GLN A 132 -17.80 -6.66 -12.99
C GLN A 132 -19.21 -6.40 -13.54
N GLN A 133 -19.42 -5.29 -14.27
CA GLN A 133 -20.72 -4.96 -14.89
C GLN A 133 -21.02 -5.75 -16.18
N LYS A 134 -20.04 -6.47 -16.77
CA LYS A 134 -20.24 -7.32 -17.95
C LYS A 134 -20.73 -8.75 -17.63
N ARG A 135 -21.16 -9.05 -16.41
CA ARG A 135 -21.87 -10.31 -16.12
C ARG A 135 -23.34 -10.18 -16.56
N PRO A 136 -23.81 -10.89 -17.61
CA PRO A 136 -25.21 -10.89 -17.97
C PRO A 136 -25.98 -11.67 -16.90
N GLY A 137 -26.56 -10.95 -15.94
CA GLY A 137 -27.64 -11.48 -15.11
C GLY A 137 -28.90 -11.58 -15.95
N SER A 138 -29.36 -12.81 -16.20
CA SER A 138 -30.56 -13.16 -16.95
C SER A 138 -31.80 -12.35 -16.53
N ASN A 139 -32.26 -11.44 -17.39
CA ASN A 139 -33.65 -10.99 -17.40
C ASN A 139 -34.43 -11.84 -18.41
N SER A 140 -34.81 -13.04 -17.98
CA SER A 140 -35.98 -13.76 -18.50
C SER A 140 -36.95 -13.82 -17.31
N ALA A 141 -38.15 -13.22 -17.31
CA ALA A 141 -39.11 -13.16 -18.38
C ALA A 141 -39.93 -11.86 -18.34
N ARG A 142 -40.23 -11.33 -19.53
CA ARG A 142 -41.44 -10.55 -19.79
C ARG A 142 -42.63 -11.52 -19.74
N LEU A 143 -43.56 -11.36 -18.81
CA LEU A 143 -44.94 -11.79 -19.03
C LEU A 143 -45.81 -10.54 -19.18
N ALA A 144 -46.47 -10.50 -20.33
CA ALA A 144 -47.31 -9.41 -20.78
C ALA A 144 -48.53 -9.23 -19.86
N ASN A 145 -48.81 -7.97 -19.52
CA ASN A 145 -50.03 -7.55 -18.85
C ASN A 145 -51.20 -7.56 -19.84
N GLY A 146 -52.25 -8.29 -19.49
CA GLY A 146 -53.58 -8.17 -20.07
C GLY A 146 -54.58 -8.98 -19.28
N ILE A 147 -55.36 -8.32 -18.42
CA ILE A 147 -56.82 -8.48 -18.21
C ILE A 147 -57.22 -7.69 -16.95
N LYS A 148 -58.29 -6.91 -17.12
CA LYS A 148 -58.94 -6.04 -16.15
C LYS A 148 -59.81 -6.90 -15.21
N GLU A 149 -59.82 -6.66 -13.89
CA GLU A 149 -61.07 -6.81 -13.12
C GLU A 149 -61.12 -6.02 -11.81
N LYS A 150 -62.28 -5.41 -11.57
CA LYS A 150 -62.67 -4.63 -10.38
C LYS A 150 -63.17 -5.57 -9.28
N LYS A 151 -62.79 -5.37 -8.00
CA LYS A 151 -63.75 -5.37 -6.86
C LYS A 151 -63.12 -5.04 -5.50
N ARG A 152 -63.70 -4.02 -4.88
CA ARG A 152 -64.15 -3.86 -3.48
C ARG A 152 -63.34 -4.46 -2.29
N ILE A 153 -62.97 -3.53 -1.41
CA ILE A 153 -63.33 -3.39 0.03
C ILE A 153 -62.80 -4.44 1.05
N SER A 154 -62.19 -3.83 2.10
CA SER A 154 -62.16 -4.15 3.54
C SER A 154 -61.17 -5.14 4.16
N SER A 155 -60.45 -4.57 5.15
CA SER A 155 -60.23 -5.02 6.53
C SER A 155 -59.23 -6.16 6.82
N SER A 156 -58.17 -5.76 7.53
CA SER A 156 -57.58 -6.37 8.73
C SER A 156 -57.69 -7.89 8.94
N THR A 157 -56.55 -8.56 9.16
CA THR A 157 -56.36 -9.58 10.22
C THR A 157 -54.88 -9.88 10.40
N GLN A 158 -54.51 -10.10 11.65
CA GLN A 158 -53.16 -10.28 12.21
C GLN A 158 -52.58 -11.70 12.03
N GLN A 159 -51.32 -11.81 12.45
CA GLN A 159 -50.58 -12.99 12.96
C GLN A 159 -49.95 -13.96 11.95
N ALA A 160 -48.62 -14.10 12.03
CA ALA A 160 -48.01 -15.26 12.71
C ALA A 160 -46.50 -15.06 12.89
N GLN A 161 -46.04 -15.40 14.09
CA GLN A 161 -44.65 -15.62 14.47
C GLN A 161 -44.19 -16.98 13.92
N VAL A 162 -42.92 -17.13 13.54
CA VAL A 162 -42.13 -18.34 13.84
C VAL A 162 -40.64 -18.02 13.83
N SER A 163 -40.05 -18.34 14.97
CA SER A 163 -38.66 -18.65 15.28
C SER A 163 -37.75 -19.05 14.12
N ASN A 164 -36.52 -18.54 14.12
CA ASN A 164 -35.35 -19.40 13.95
C ASN A 164 -34.26 -19.05 14.96
N VAL A 165 -34.00 -20.04 15.80
CA VAL A 165 -33.08 -20.09 16.92
C VAL A 165 -31.68 -20.45 16.39
N PHE A 166 -30.67 -19.71 16.87
CA PHE A 166 -29.31 -20.14 17.24
C PHE A 166 -28.49 -21.03 16.28
N HIS A 167 -27.30 -20.55 15.88
CA HIS A 167 -26.02 -21.19 16.27
C HIS A 167 -24.82 -20.29 15.90
N PRO A 168 -24.04 -19.80 16.87
CA PRO A 168 -22.67 -19.35 16.67
C PRO A 168 -21.70 -20.53 16.83
N LEU A 169 -20.87 -20.77 15.81
CA LEU A 169 -19.71 -21.67 15.78
C LEU A 169 -18.61 -20.84 15.10
N ARG A 170 -17.38 -20.69 15.58
CA ARG A 170 -16.62 -21.36 16.63
C ARG A 170 -15.59 -20.35 17.13
N ASP A 171 -15.48 -20.26 18.44
CA ASP A 171 -14.25 -19.87 19.13
C ASP A 171 -13.19 -20.93 18.80
N MET A 172 -12.01 -20.50 18.38
CA MET A 172 -10.86 -21.38 18.18
C MET A 172 -9.74 -20.83 19.05
N SER A 173 -9.79 -21.26 20.32
CA SER A 173 -8.72 -21.14 21.29
C SER A 173 -7.40 -21.62 20.68
N LEU A 174 -6.36 -20.78 20.75
CA LEU A 174 -4.98 -21.21 20.73
C LEU A 174 -4.43 -20.93 22.12
N GLU A 175 -4.57 -21.91 23.02
CA GLU A 175 -3.79 -21.96 24.24
C GLU A 175 -2.46 -22.69 23.95
N THR A 176 -1.40 -21.91 24.14
CA THR A 176 -0.09 -22.27 24.70
C THR A 176 0.65 -23.49 24.17
N THR A 177 1.87 -23.22 23.67
CA THR A 177 3.08 -23.73 24.31
C THR A 177 4.26 -22.76 24.11
N ASN A 178 4.79 -22.29 25.24
CA ASN A 178 6.15 -21.78 25.34
C ASN A 178 7.09 -22.99 25.41
N HIS A 179 7.99 -23.14 24.44
CA HIS A 179 9.29 -23.77 24.65
C HIS A 179 10.24 -23.45 23.49
N ASP A 180 11.51 -23.31 23.84
CA ASP A 180 12.68 -23.29 22.95
C ASP A 180 13.03 -21.96 22.27
N ILE A 181 13.45 -20.98 23.09
CA ILE A 181 14.56 -20.08 22.74
C ILE A 181 15.64 -20.22 23.81
N GLU A 182 16.38 -21.31 23.75
CA GLU A 182 17.78 -21.33 24.17
C GLU A 182 18.61 -21.73 22.96
N GLU A 183 19.88 -21.33 22.99
CA GLU A 183 20.91 -21.73 22.03
C GLU A 183 20.93 -20.93 20.72
N PHE A 184 21.51 -19.72 20.76
CA PHE A 184 22.54 -19.28 19.79
C PHE A 184 23.21 -17.99 20.31
N ALA A 185 23.89 -18.11 21.45
CA ALA A 185 24.91 -17.16 21.84
C ALA A 185 26.14 -17.95 22.31
N THR A 186 27.30 -17.58 21.76
CA THR A 186 28.66 -18.03 22.13
C THR A 186 29.27 -19.11 21.25
N ILE A 187 29.73 -18.69 20.06
CA ILE A 187 30.85 -19.35 19.37
C ILE A 187 31.99 -18.33 19.21
N GLN A 188 33.02 -18.56 20.02
CA GLN A 188 34.45 -18.40 19.72
C GLN A 188 35.01 -17.02 19.29
N GLN A 189 35.53 -16.28 20.27
CA GLN A 189 36.79 -15.53 20.12
C GLN A 189 37.74 -15.86 21.27
N HIS A 190 38.31 -17.07 21.25
CA HIS A 190 39.60 -17.35 21.87
C HIS A 190 40.66 -17.23 20.78
N GLN A 191 41.35 -16.10 20.72
CA GLN A 191 42.71 -16.00 20.20
C GLN A 191 43.31 -14.67 20.67
N GLY A 192 44.15 -14.74 21.69
CA GLY A 192 44.81 -13.57 22.26
C GLY A 192 45.53 -13.91 23.55
N ASN A 193 46.53 -14.79 23.49
CA ASN A 193 47.67 -14.74 24.41
C ASN A 193 48.79 -15.65 23.90
N HIS A 194 49.65 -15.08 23.06
CA HIS A 194 51.03 -15.52 22.96
C HIS A 194 51.93 -14.33 23.29
N HIS A 195 52.92 -14.62 24.13
CA HIS A 195 54.21 -13.92 24.27
C HIS A 195 54.32 -12.80 25.33
N LEU A 196 54.80 -13.15 26.54
CA LEU A 196 56.10 -12.67 27.04
C LEU A 196 56.49 -13.43 28.33
N THR A 197 57.52 -14.26 28.25
CA THR A 197 58.27 -14.73 29.42
C THR A 197 59.66 -14.11 29.29
N MET A 198 60.05 -13.32 30.29
CA MET A 198 61.44 -12.92 30.56
C MET A 198 62.15 -14.07 31.26
#